data_AF-A0A7S7THC8-F1
#
_entry.id   AF-A0A7S7THC8-F1
#
_cell.length_a   1.000
_cell.length_b   1.000
_cell.length_c   1.000
_cell.angle_alpha   90.00
_cell.angle_beta   90.00
_cell.angle_gamma   90.00
#
_symmetry.space_group_name_H-M   'P 1'
#
loop_
_entity.id
_entity.type
_entity.pdbx_description
1 polymer ?
#
loop_
_entity_poly.entity_id
_entity_poly.type
_entity_poly.pdbx_seq_one_letter_code
_entity_poly.pdbx_strand_id
1 'polypeptide(L)'
;MAYGDEHGAQVFTVTHPFHPLRGQTFDLLAVRNNWGGDRVLYAGPEGRLRTLPVEWTDVIEPDLVVTVGAGRAFFRTDQLRELRKLIDEWRQQGEAPSC
;
A
#
# COMPACT_ATOMS: atom_id res chain seq x y z
N MET A 1 -3.64 18.36 -12.31
CA MET A 1 -2.26 18.70 -11.94
C MET A 1 -1.35 18.10 -13.00
N ALA A 2 -0.55 18.92 -13.67
CA ALA A 2 0.31 18.51 -14.77
C ALA A 2 1.51 17.72 -14.23
N TYR A 3 1.77 16.54 -14.79
CA TYR A 3 2.95 15.75 -14.46
C TYR A 3 4.12 16.34 -15.26
N GLY A 4 4.86 17.23 -14.60
CA GLY A 4 6.05 17.87 -15.14
C GLY A 4 7.13 16.83 -15.44
N ASP A 5 7.57 16.86 -16.68
CA ASP A 5 8.74 16.29 -17.28
C ASP A 5 10.02 16.96 -16.75
N GLU A 6 10.42 16.59 -15.54
CA GLU A 6 11.74 16.90 -14.98
C GLU A 6 12.34 15.60 -14.42
N HIS A 7 13.24 14.97 -15.18
CA HIS A 7 13.95 13.75 -14.77
C HIS A 7 15.00 14.06 -13.68
N GLY A 8 14.57 14.60 -12.55
CA GLY A 8 15.25 14.35 -11.28
C GLY A 8 14.91 12.92 -10.87
N ALA A 9 15.90 12.12 -10.48
CA ALA A 9 15.63 10.82 -9.88
C ALA A 9 14.82 11.05 -8.59
N GLN A 10 13.50 10.96 -8.68
CA GLN A 10 12.64 11.02 -7.51
C GLN A 10 12.88 9.74 -6.73
N VAL A 11 13.13 9.86 -5.43
CA VAL A 11 13.27 8.71 -4.54
C VAL A 11 12.06 8.64 -3.63
N PHE A 12 11.75 7.45 -3.14
CA PHE A 12 10.73 7.25 -2.11
C PHE A 12 11.22 6.31 -1.03
N THR A 13 10.68 6.45 0.16
CA THR A 13 10.94 5.61 1.33
C THR A 13 9.73 4.71 1.60
N VAL A 14 9.98 3.45 1.95
CA VAL A 14 8.91 2.56 2.39
C VAL A 14 8.51 2.90 3.83
N THR A 15 7.27 3.30 4.04
CA THR A 15 6.75 3.79 5.33
C THR A 15 5.92 2.76 6.08
N HIS A 16 5.36 1.75 5.38
CA HIS A 16 4.44 0.79 5.99
C HIS A 16 5.05 0.00 7.16
N PRO A 17 4.42 -0.03 8.35
CA PRO A 17 5.01 -0.53 9.59
C PRO A 17 5.37 -2.02 9.56
N PHE A 18 4.60 -2.83 8.84
CA PHE A 18 4.79 -4.28 8.76
C PHE A 18 5.55 -4.75 7.52
N HIS A 19 6.08 -3.83 6.70
CA HIS A 19 6.81 -4.20 5.51
C HIS A 19 8.30 -4.45 5.82
N PRO A 20 8.93 -5.54 5.34
CA PRO A 20 10.34 -5.84 5.63
C PRO A 20 11.32 -4.76 5.15
N LEU A 21 10.95 -4.02 4.10
CA LEU A 21 11.77 -2.93 3.54
C LEU A 21 11.52 -1.57 4.20
N ARG A 22 10.77 -1.51 5.31
CA ARG A 22 10.47 -0.24 5.99
C ARG A 22 11.74 0.56 6.28
N GLY A 23 11.71 1.85 5.94
CA GLY A 23 12.82 2.78 6.11
C GLY A 23 13.89 2.71 4.99
N GLN A 24 13.75 1.79 4.04
CA GLN A 24 14.62 1.76 2.85
C GLN A 24 14.08 2.69 1.77
N THR A 25 15.01 3.27 1.01
CA THR A 25 14.74 4.24 -0.05
C THR A 25 15.12 3.66 -1.40
N PHE A 26 14.30 3.92 -2.42
CA PHE A 26 14.50 3.45 -3.79
C PHE A 26 14.22 4.56 -4.80
N ASP A 27 14.80 4.43 -6.00
CA ASP A 27 14.45 5.28 -7.13
C ASP A 27 13.03 4.98 -7.62
N LEU A 28 12.21 6.03 -7.73
CA LEU A 28 10.90 5.98 -8.34
C LEU A 28 11.05 6.00 -9.86
N LEU A 29 10.81 4.85 -10.47
CA LEU A 29 10.85 4.73 -11.94
C LEU A 29 9.54 5.19 -12.57
N ALA A 30 8.42 4.99 -11.86
CA ALA A 30 7.09 5.31 -12.33
C ALA A 30 6.03 5.15 -11.25
N VAL A 31 4.94 5.90 -11.35
CA VAL A 31 3.65 5.55 -10.74
C VAL A 31 2.74 4.94 -11.80
N ARG A 32 2.07 3.84 -11.45
CA ARG A 32 1.14 3.12 -12.33
C ARG A 32 -0.14 2.82 -11.57
N ASN A 33 -1.28 3.06 -12.20
CA ASN A 33 -2.56 2.59 -11.70
C ASN A 33 -2.71 1.10 -12.07
N ASN A 34 -3.00 0.26 -11.09
CA ASN A 34 -3.30 -1.15 -11.32
C ASN A 34 -4.63 -1.51 -10.63
N TRP A 35 -5.18 -2.69 -10.92
CA TRP A 35 -6.29 -3.23 -10.15
C TRP A 35 -5.88 -3.29 -8.67
N GLY A 36 -6.57 -2.52 -7.82
CA GLY A 36 -6.22 -2.35 -6.40
C GLY A 36 -5.49 -1.05 -6.02
N GLY A 37 -5.37 -0.07 -6.94
CA GLY A 37 -4.91 1.29 -6.64
C GLY A 37 -3.57 1.65 -7.29
N ASP A 38 -3.08 2.85 -6.96
CA ASP A 38 -1.81 3.37 -7.48
C ASP A 38 -0.62 2.66 -6.83
N ARG A 39 0.39 2.36 -7.67
CA ARG A 39 1.60 1.63 -7.27
C ARG A 39 2.85 2.34 -7.77
N VAL A 40 3.88 2.37 -6.95
CA VAL A 40 5.23 2.79 -7.32
C VAL A 40 5.97 1.63 -7.98
N LEU A 41 6.69 1.88 -9.07
CA LEU A 41 7.59 0.95 -9.74
C LEU A 41 9.04 1.33 -9.39
N TYR A 42 9.84 0.35 -8.97
CA TYR A 42 11.23 0.57 -8.57
C TYR A 42 12.11 -0.64 -8.87
N ALA A 43 13.43 -0.43 -8.93
CA ALA A 43 14.41 -1.51 -9.02
C ALA A 43 14.81 -1.96 -7.61
N GLY A 44 14.60 -3.24 -7.30
CA GLY A 44 15.04 -3.82 -6.03
C GLY A 44 16.55 -4.09 -5.99
N PRO A 45 17.08 -4.56 -4.84
CA PRO A 45 18.52 -4.80 -4.65
C PRO A 45 19.16 -5.77 -5.65
N GLU A 46 18.37 -6.68 -6.23
CA GLU A 46 18.80 -7.66 -7.24
C GLU A 46 18.63 -7.14 -8.69
N GLY A 47 18.33 -5.85 -8.88
CA GLY A 47 18.05 -5.25 -10.19
C GLY A 47 16.68 -5.62 -10.79
N ARG A 48 15.89 -6.45 -10.09
CA ARG A 48 14.54 -6.83 -10.53
C ARG A 48 13.53 -5.71 -10.26
N LEU A 49 12.71 -5.40 -11.27
CA LEU A 49 11.59 -4.48 -11.12
C LEU A 49 10.52 -5.03 -10.18
N ARG A 50 10.09 -4.19 -9.23
CA ARG A 50 9.08 -4.49 -8.21
C ARG A 50 8.08 -3.35 -8.10
N THR A 51 6.91 -3.63 -7.54
CA THR A 51 5.92 -2.58 -7.24
C THR A 51 5.43 -2.62 -5.80
N LEU A 52 5.21 -1.45 -5.22
CA LEU A 52 4.57 -1.29 -3.91
C LEU A 52 3.33 -0.39 -4.03
N PRO A 53 2.31 -0.58 -3.20
CA PRO A 53 1.22 0.39 -3.09
C PRO A 53 1.79 1.78 -2.74
N VAL A 54 1.27 2.84 -3.36
CA VAL A 54 1.68 4.22 -3.05
C VAL A 54 1.44 4.55 -1.57
N GLU A 55 0.34 4.05 -1.00
CA GLU A 55 -0.01 4.14 0.43
C GLU A 55 1.02 3.53 1.40
N TRP A 56 1.98 2.72 0.90
CA TRP A 56 3.06 2.14 1.71
C TRP A 56 4.36 2.94 1.62
N THR A 57 4.32 4.12 1.00
CA THR A 57 5.48 4.97 0.73
C THR A 57 5.24 6.40 1.19
N ASP A 58 6.26 7.24 1.13
CA ASP A 58 6.18 8.69 1.35
C ASP A 58 5.87 9.49 0.07
N VAL A 59 5.52 8.81 -1.04
CA VAL A 59 5.14 9.47 -2.31
C VAL A 59 3.85 10.30 -2.16
N ILE A 60 3.00 9.95 -1.22
CA ILE A 60 1.80 10.72 -0.86
C ILE A 60 1.82 11.08 0.62
N GLU A 61 1.16 12.18 0.95
CA GLU A 61 0.95 12.57 2.34
C GLU A 61 0.17 11.47 3.09
N PRO A 62 0.59 11.09 4.31
CA PRO A 62 -0.14 10.11 5.11
C PRO A 62 -1.57 10.57 5.43
N ASP A 63 -2.53 9.62 5.42
CA ASP A 63 -3.90 9.87 5.92
C ASP A 63 -3.85 10.38 7.37
N LEU A 64 -4.74 11.31 7.72
CA LEU A 64 -4.97 11.81 9.08
C LEU A 64 -5.08 10.70 10.12
N VAL A 65 -5.67 9.55 9.80
CA VAL A 65 -5.73 8.41 10.72
C VAL A 65 -4.32 7.93 11.09
N VAL A 66 -3.42 7.82 10.12
CA VAL A 66 -2.03 7.39 10.33
C VAL A 66 -1.30 8.44 11.15
N THR A 67 -1.47 9.71 10.79
CA THR A 67 -0.84 10.85 11.47
C THR A 67 -1.28 10.98 12.93
N VAL A 68 -2.59 10.94 13.20
CA VAL A 68 -3.15 11.00 14.56
C VAL A 68 -2.82 9.74 15.36
N GLY A 69 -2.82 8.59 14.69
CA GLY A 69 -2.47 7.30 15.27
C GLY A 69 -1.03 7.28 15.79
N ALA A 70 -0.11 8.00 15.14
CA ALA A 70 1.29 8.14 15.56
C ALA A 70 1.96 6.79 15.89
N GLY A 71 1.69 5.76 15.07
CA GLY A 71 2.21 4.40 15.28
C GLY A 71 1.51 3.58 16.37
N ARG A 72 0.43 4.09 16.98
CA ARG A 72 -0.38 3.39 18.00
C ARG A 72 -1.66 2.77 17.45
N ALA A 73 -2.05 3.13 16.23
CA ALA A 73 -3.26 2.64 15.57
C ALA A 73 -2.92 2.15 14.15
N PHE A 74 -2.73 0.84 14.01
CA PHE A 74 -2.37 0.21 12.73
C PHE A 74 -3.57 -0.19 11.88
N PHE A 75 -4.73 -0.35 12.50
CA PHE A 75 -5.95 -0.78 11.83
C PHE A 75 -7.07 0.20 12.13
N ARG A 76 -7.85 0.53 11.10
CA ARG A 76 -9.06 1.32 11.28
C ARG A 76 -10.19 0.43 11.77
N THR A 77 -10.93 0.90 12.78
CA THR A 77 -12.00 0.10 13.39
C THR A 77 -13.14 -0.21 12.41
N ASP A 78 -13.46 0.71 11.50
CA ASP A 78 -14.42 0.50 10.41
C ASP A 78 -13.96 -0.62 9.48
N GLN A 79 -12.70 -0.62 9.06
CA GLN A 79 -12.12 -1.67 8.21
C GLN A 79 -12.07 -3.03 8.90
N LEU A 80 -11.78 -3.10 10.21
CA LEU A 80 -11.83 -4.37 10.96
C LEU A 80 -13.26 -4.93 11.07
N ARG A 81 -14.27 -4.06 11.23
CA ARG A 81 -15.68 -4.49 11.20
C ARG A 81 -16.07 -5.00 9.83
N GLU A 82 -15.61 -4.35 8.77
CA GLU A 82 -15.89 -4.79 7.40
C GLU A 82 -15.21 -6.12 7.09
N LEU A 83 -13.94 -6.27 7.46
CA LEU A 83 -13.21 -7.54 7.35
C LEU A 83 -13.94 -8.67 8.09
N ARG A 84 -14.46 -8.40 9.29
CA ARG A 84 -15.27 -9.39 10.03
C ARG A 84 -16.47 -9.86 9.22
N LYS A 85 -17.26 -8.94 8.65
CA LYS A 85 -18.43 -9.30 7.84
C LYS A 85 -18.04 -10.17 6.65
N LEU A 86 -16.99 -9.78 5.92
CA LEU A 86 -16.50 -10.55 4.77
C LEU A 86 -16.07 -11.96 5.17
N ILE A 87 -15.41 -12.13 6.31
CA ILE A 87 -15.02 -13.45 6.83
C ILE A 87 -16.26 -14.29 7.16
N ASP A 88 -17.27 -13.69 7.79
CA ASP A 88 -18.49 -14.38 8.18
C ASP A 88 -19.30 -14.81 6.95
N GLU A 89 -19.43 -13.95 5.93
CA GLU A 89 -20.04 -14.27 4.64
C GLU A 89 -19.29 -15.39 3.92
N TRP A 90 -17.96 -15.34 3.89
CA TRP A 90 -17.15 -16.35 3.22
C TRP A 90 -17.25 -17.73 3.90
N ARG A 91 -17.35 -17.76 5.22
CA ARG A 91 -17.60 -19.00 5.98
C ARG A 91 -18.97 -19.61 5.64
N GLN A 92 -20.01 -18.78 5.54
CA GLN A 92 -21.35 -19.24 5.17
C GLN A 92 -21.41 -19.78 3.73
N GLN A 93 -20.64 -19.19 2.81
CA GLN A 93 -20.53 -19.68 1.43
C GLN A 93 -19.79 -21.03 1.35
N GLY A 94 -18.80 -21.27 2.21
CA GLY A 94 -18.11 -22.56 2.32
C GLY A 94 -18.93 -23.67 2.98
N GLU A 95 -19.99 -23.31 3.73
CA GLU A 95 -20.96 -24.23 4.35
C GLU A 95 -22.20 -24.49 3.49
N ALA A 96 -22.36 -23.77 2.37
CA ALA A 96 -23.41 -24.05 1.42
C ALA A 96 -23.20 -25.47 0.85
N PRO A 97 -24.18 -26.38 0.93
CA PRO A 97 -24.03 -27.72 0.39
C PRO A 97 -23.75 -27.61 -1.12
N SER A 98 -22.69 -28.28 -1.58
CA SER A 98 -22.47 -28.46 -3.01
C SER A 98 -23.70 -29.14 -3.59
N CYS A 99 -24.35 -28.49 -4.56
CA CYS A 99 -25.34 -29.13 -5.43
C CYS A 99 -24.66 -30.22 -6.28
#